data_AF-A0A2S8GIC6-F1
#
_entry.id   AF-A0A2S8GIC6-F1
#
_cell.length_a   1.000
_cell.length_b   1.000
_cell.length_c   1.000
_cell.angle_alpha   90.00
_cell.angle_beta   90.00
_cell.angle_gamma   90.00
#
_symmetry.space_group_name_H-M   'P 1'
#
loop_
_entity.id
_entity.type
_entity.pdbx_description
1 polymer ?
#
loop_
_entity_poly.entity_id
_entity_poly.type
_entity_poly.pdbx_seq_one_letter_code
_entity_poly.pdbx_strand_id
1 'polypeptide(L)'
;MFSCCAVAQWQSAVKTLIQSLVGIFFYKASLMRDDMTKVIIDRPRFGHRDPSRKKGYRKYVQQTGLEQLPQRETMLGRWRGKGRNFNDHLAPLWRFLQSRVGRPWNRVYQEICQHVSLNSVVQKHLLTHVDRMVAIRVEVSEDGVLAWGPDERRQYPLRPGDFYVCPRTGILKRFPRQRGETLLQEIDRGQTKQYRLRDGQWWELRLQKRPASSEDRYDLWLGRPLKQLTDHQLTAAYGAALTAVSSRPLSPRETRELHRRIRKEGLRQAQRKVKR
;
A
#
# COMPACT_ATOMS: atom_id res chain seq x y z
N MET A 1 -41.82 39.46 -39.41
CA MET A 1 -40.60 38.67 -39.75
C MET A 1 -39.50 39.03 -38.77
N PHE A 2 -39.54 38.50 -37.54
CA PHE A 2 -38.46 38.71 -36.57
C PHE A 2 -37.48 37.55 -36.67
N SER A 3 -36.22 37.94 -36.81
CA SER A 3 -35.11 37.15 -37.35
C SER A 3 -34.72 35.97 -36.46
N CYS A 4 -34.80 34.76 -37.01
CA CYS A 4 -34.29 33.51 -36.42
C CYS A 4 -32.79 33.57 -36.06
N CYS A 5 -32.01 34.51 -36.62
CA CYS A 5 -30.58 34.63 -36.34
C CYS A 5 -30.26 35.08 -34.90
N ALA A 6 -31.10 35.91 -34.28
CA ALA A 6 -30.80 36.47 -32.95
C ALA A 6 -30.88 35.41 -31.84
N VAL A 7 -31.80 34.45 -31.95
CA VAL A 7 -31.97 33.37 -30.97
C VAL A 7 -30.83 32.37 -31.03
N ALA A 8 -30.32 32.08 -32.24
CA ALA A 8 -29.21 31.15 -32.44
C ALA A 8 -27.88 31.69 -31.88
N GLN A 9 -27.61 33.00 -32.04
CA GLN A 9 -26.41 33.63 -31.48
C GLN A 9 -26.45 33.70 -29.95
N TRP A 10 -27.62 33.92 -29.34
CA TRP A 10 -27.76 33.96 -27.89
C TRP A 10 -27.57 32.57 -27.24
N GLN A 11 -28.11 31.52 -27.86
CA GLN A 11 -27.91 30.13 -27.38
C GLN A 11 -26.46 29.65 -27.51
N SER A 12 -25.73 30.10 -28.53
CA SER A 12 -24.30 29.78 -28.69
C SER A 12 -23.46 30.44 -27.59
N ALA A 13 -23.67 31.74 -27.33
CA ALA A 13 -22.93 32.48 -26.30
C ALA A 13 -23.16 31.95 -24.88
N VAL A 14 -24.38 31.52 -24.55
CA VAL A 14 -24.71 30.90 -23.26
C VAL A 14 -24.05 29.52 -23.11
N LYS A 15 -23.96 28.72 -24.18
CA LYS A 15 -23.22 27.43 -24.15
C LYS A 15 -21.72 27.65 -23.93
N THR A 16 -21.11 28.66 -24.53
CA THR A 16 -19.68 28.96 -24.36
C THR A 16 -19.38 29.48 -22.95
N LEU A 17 -20.25 30.29 -22.37
CA LEU A 17 -20.13 30.77 -20.99
C LEU A 17 -20.34 29.65 -19.95
N ILE A 18 -21.27 28.73 -20.19
CA ILE A 18 -21.46 27.56 -19.31
C ILE A 18 -20.26 26.60 -19.43
N GLN A 19 -19.70 26.39 -20.63
CA GLN A 19 -18.48 25.60 -20.80
C GLN A 19 -17.24 26.23 -20.12
N SER A 20 -17.12 27.56 -20.14
CA SER A 20 -16.01 28.24 -19.46
C SER A 20 -16.17 28.23 -17.94
N LEU A 21 -17.39 28.41 -17.42
CA LEU A 21 -17.67 28.38 -15.98
C LEU A 21 -17.59 26.97 -15.37
N VAL A 22 -18.04 25.93 -16.09
CA VAL A 22 -17.85 24.53 -15.67
C VAL A 22 -16.36 24.15 -15.69
N GLY A 23 -15.58 24.68 -16.65
CA GLY A 23 -14.12 24.59 -16.63
C GLY A 23 -13.52 25.28 -15.39
N ILE A 24 -13.86 26.53 -15.11
CA ILE A 24 -13.26 27.29 -14.00
C ILE A 24 -13.58 26.67 -12.63
N PHE A 25 -14.80 26.15 -12.43
CA PHE A 25 -15.17 25.49 -11.17
C PHE A 25 -14.54 24.10 -10.99
N PHE A 26 -14.29 23.35 -12.07
CA PHE A 26 -13.59 22.06 -11.97
C PHE A 26 -12.10 22.20 -11.64
N TYR A 27 -11.45 23.28 -12.07
CA TYR A 27 -9.99 23.43 -11.90
C TYR A 27 -9.63 23.79 -10.45
N LYS A 28 -10.50 24.49 -9.72
CA LYS A 28 -10.25 24.89 -8.32
C LYS A 28 -10.23 23.72 -7.32
N ALA A 29 -10.88 22.59 -7.62
CA ALA A 29 -10.85 21.40 -6.78
C ALA A 29 -9.56 20.55 -6.95
N SER A 30 -8.65 20.98 -7.83
CA SER A 30 -7.61 20.12 -8.41
C SER A 30 -6.18 20.64 -8.27
N LEU A 31 -5.92 21.52 -7.30
CA LEU A 31 -4.56 21.98 -6.97
C LEU A 31 -4.09 21.45 -5.62
N MET A 32 -2.79 21.21 -5.52
CA MET A 32 -2.10 20.88 -4.28
C MET A 32 -2.32 22.01 -3.27
N ARG A 33 -2.40 21.68 -1.98
CA ARG A 33 -2.55 22.71 -0.95
C ARG A 33 -1.32 23.63 -0.93
N ASP A 34 -1.54 24.93 -0.83
CA ASP A 34 -0.47 25.95 -0.82
C ASP A 34 0.53 25.75 0.33
N ASP A 35 0.05 25.23 1.47
CA ASP A 35 0.84 25.02 2.68
C ASP A 35 1.53 23.65 2.76
N MET A 36 1.48 22.84 1.70
CA MET A 36 1.92 21.43 1.74
C MET A 36 3.37 21.26 2.19
N THR A 37 4.28 22.12 1.71
CA THR A 37 5.71 22.06 2.09
C THR A 37 5.88 22.26 3.59
N LYS A 38 5.15 23.21 4.18
CA LYS A 38 5.17 23.48 5.62
C LYS A 38 4.61 22.30 6.43
N VAL A 39 3.45 21.77 6.02
CA VAL A 39 2.78 20.66 6.72
C VAL A 39 3.65 19.40 6.78
N ILE A 40 4.46 19.15 5.76
CA ILE A 40 5.34 17.97 5.70
C ILE A 40 6.55 18.13 6.63
N ILE A 41 7.05 19.35 6.83
CA ILE A 41 8.38 19.60 7.41
C ILE A 41 8.30 20.02 8.89
N ASP A 42 7.17 20.57 9.34
CA ASP A 42 7.02 21.15 10.70
C ASP A 42 7.02 20.12 11.86
N ARG A 43 7.27 18.84 11.58
CA ARG A 43 7.25 17.82 12.64
C ARG A 43 8.58 17.83 13.42
N PRO A 44 8.56 17.78 14.76
CA PRO A 44 9.77 17.73 15.55
C PRO A 44 10.60 16.50 15.18
N ARG A 45 11.92 16.73 15.00
CA ARG A 45 12.89 15.69 14.64
C ARG A 45 12.83 14.53 15.63
N PHE A 46 13.01 13.32 15.11
CA PHE A 46 13.10 12.14 15.96
C PHE A 46 14.34 12.25 16.87
N GLY A 47 14.21 11.82 18.12
CA GLY A 47 15.27 11.95 19.13
C GLY A 47 15.45 13.37 19.68
N HIS A 48 14.49 14.29 19.49
CA HIS A 48 14.56 15.62 20.12
C HIS A 48 14.61 15.53 21.67
N ARG A 49 13.91 14.55 22.25
CA ARG A 49 13.93 14.26 23.69
C ARG A 49 15.15 13.46 24.13
N ASP A 50 15.97 12.98 23.20
CA ASP A 50 17.15 12.20 23.57
C ASP A 50 18.20 13.14 24.20
N PRO A 51 18.73 12.76 25.39
CA PRO A 51 19.72 13.57 26.06
C PRO A 51 21.01 13.62 25.23
N SER A 52 21.56 14.83 25.12
CA SER A 52 22.86 15.03 24.51
C SER A 52 23.95 14.35 25.35
N ARG A 53 24.72 13.43 24.74
CA ARG A 53 25.88 12.81 25.41
C ARG A 53 27.03 13.78 25.66
N LYS A 54 27.00 14.99 25.10
CA LYS A 54 28.04 16.01 25.26
C LYS A 54 28.34 16.33 26.72
N LYS A 55 27.32 16.40 27.58
CA LYS A 55 27.51 16.71 29.01
C LYS A 55 28.20 15.57 29.77
N GLY A 56 27.81 14.32 29.51
CA GLY A 56 28.42 13.16 30.14
C GLY A 56 29.86 12.94 29.69
N TYR A 57 30.13 13.11 28.39
CA TYR A 57 31.49 12.99 27.86
C TYR A 57 32.42 14.11 28.35
N ARG A 58 31.94 15.36 28.42
CA ARG A 58 32.72 16.46 28.99
C ARG A 58 33.11 16.20 30.45
N LYS A 59 32.20 15.63 31.25
CA LYS A 59 32.47 15.22 32.63
C LYS A 59 33.51 14.11 32.70
N TYR A 60 33.42 13.09 31.82
CA TYR A 60 34.42 12.02 31.72
C TYR A 60 35.83 12.57 31.43
N VAL A 61 35.98 13.46 30.44
CA VAL A 61 37.28 14.08 30.10
C VAL A 61 37.83 14.91 31.27
N GLN A 62 36.96 15.63 32.00
CA GLN A 62 37.39 16.42 33.16
C GLN A 62 37.83 15.56 34.36
N GLN A 63 37.30 14.34 34.49
CA GLN A 63 37.56 13.45 35.62
C GLN A 63 38.67 12.43 35.34
N THR A 64 39.01 12.22 34.07
CA THR A 64 39.99 11.21 33.64
C THR A 64 41.33 11.87 33.37
N GLY A 65 42.40 11.37 33.98
CA GLY A 65 43.76 11.88 33.76
C GLY A 65 44.22 11.69 32.32
N LEU A 66 45.11 12.56 31.85
CA LEU A 66 45.56 12.60 30.44
C LEU A 66 46.08 11.25 29.92
N GLU A 67 46.76 10.49 30.76
CA GLU A 67 47.32 9.17 30.41
C GLU A 67 46.26 8.07 30.21
N GLN A 68 45.07 8.26 30.79
CA GLN A 68 43.94 7.32 30.70
C GLN A 68 42.95 7.71 29.59
N LEU A 69 43.17 8.85 28.94
CA LEU A 69 42.38 9.26 27.78
C LEU A 69 42.80 8.47 26.54
N PRO A 70 41.84 8.14 25.66
CA PRO A 70 42.16 7.46 24.41
C PRO A 70 43.05 8.34 23.51
N GLN A 71 44.17 7.79 23.05
CA GLN A 71 45.12 8.48 22.17
C GLN A 71 44.56 8.80 20.77
N ARG A 72 43.51 8.08 20.35
CA ARG A 72 42.83 8.28 19.07
C ARG A 72 41.32 8.20 19.26
N GLU A 73 40.62 9.22 18.78
CA GLU A 73 39.18 9.23 18.69
C GLU A 73 38.72 9.65 17.29
N THR A 74 37.57 9.13 16.86
CA THR A 74 36.92 9.66 15.65
C THR A 74 36.39 11.05 15.95
N MET A 75 36.55 12.01 15.01
CA MET A 75 36.10 13.41 15.16
C MET A 75 34.66 13.58 15.68
N LEU A 76 33.82 12.56 15.52
CA LEU A 76 32.39 12.59 15.78
C LEU A 76 31.90 11.54 16.81
N GLY A 77 32.71 10.54 17.17
CA GLY A 77 32.24 9.29 17.78
C GLY A 77 31.75 9.38 19.22
N ARG A 78 32.27 10.32 20.01
CA ARG A 78 31.85 10.53 21.41
C ARG A 78 31.06 11.83 21.63
N TRP A 79 31.16 12.77 20.71
CA TRP A 79 30.43 14.05 20.71
C TRP A 79 29.02 13.96 20.14
N ARG A 80 28.72 12.94 19.33
CA ARG A 80 27.36 12.65 18.88
C ARG A 80 26.62 11.95 20.01
N GLY A 81 25.62 12.63 20.59
CA GLY A 81 24.52 11.93 21.25
C GLY A 81 23.79 11.00 20.26
N LYS A 82 22.65 10.44 20.66
CA LYS A 82 21.79 9.77 19.68
C LYS A 82 21.50 10.73 18.53
N GLY A 83 21.72 10.27 17.29
CA GLY A 83 21.51 11.08 16.09
C GLY A 83 20.06 11.54 16.00
N ARG A 84 19.86 12.82 15.69
CA ARG A 84 18.52 13.35 15.41
C ARG A 84 18.22 13.10 13.94
N ASN A 85 17.14 12.39 13.67
CA ASN A 85 16.70 12.09 12.30
C ASN A 85 15.59 13.05 11.88
N PHE A 86 15.58 13.42 10.60
CA PHE A 86 14.45 14.12 9.99
C PHE A 86 13.20 13.23 10.13
N ASN A 87 12.08 13.84 10.50
CA ASN A 87 10.84 13.15 10.82
C ASN A 87 9.71 13.73 9.98
N ASP A 88 9.82 13.63 8.66
CA ASP A 88 8.89 14.30 7.75
C ASP A 88 7.49 13.65 7.80
N HIS A 89 6.44 14.47 7.75
CA HIS A 89 5.05 14.02 7.73
C HIS A 89 4.60 13.73 6.30
N LEU A 90 4.82 12.51 5.83
CA LEU A 90 4.61 12.12 4.43
C LEU A 90 3.16 11.79 4.03
N ALA A 91 2.25 11.64 4.99
CA ALA A 91 0.87 11.25 4.72
C ALA A 91 0.08 12.23 3.82
N PRO A 92 0.22 13.57 3.96
CA PRO A 92 -0.41 14.53 3.05
C PRO A 92 0.04 14.38 1.60
N LEU A 93 1.35 14.21 1.36
CA LEU A 93 1.90 13.97 0.02
C LEU A 93 1.36 12.66 -0.57
N TRP A 94 1.29 11.62 0.25
CA TRP A 94 0.76 10.32 -0.18
C TRP A 94 -0.73 10.41 -0.56
N ARG A 95 -1.55 11.11 0.23
CA ARG A 95 -2.98 11.35 -0.08
C ARG A 95 -3.15 12.17 -1.36
N PHE A 96 -2.28 13.16 -1.56
CA PHE A 96 -2.25 13.96 -2.78
C PHE A 96 -1.96 13.08 -4.01
N LEU A 97 -0.91 12.26 -3.98
CA LEU A 97 -0.61 11.34 -5.08
C LEU A 97 -1.76 10.36 -5.34
N GLN A 98 -2.41 9.88 -4.27
CA GLN A 98 -3.57 9.00 -4.39
C GLN A 98 -4.75 9.66 -5.12
N SER A 99 -5.05 10.94 -4.85
CA SER A 99 -6.15 11.65 -5.52
C SER A 99 -5.84 12.01 -6.98
N ARG A 100 -4.57 11.89 -7.40
CA ARG A 100 -4.10 12.19 -8.75
C ARG A 100 -3.85 10.95 -9.61
N VAL A 101 -4.11 9.76 -9.09
CA VAL A 101 -4.07 8.51 -9.86
C VAL A 101 -5.01 8.61 -11.06
N GLY A 102 -4.51 8.22 -12.24
CA GLY A 102 -5.23 8.33 -13.51
C GLY A 102 -4.93 9.61 -14.30
N ARG A 103 -4.18 10.58 -13.73
CA ARG A 103 -3.73 11.78 -14.45
C ARG A 103 -2.33 11.59 -15.06
N PRO A 104 -1.98 12.33 -16.14
CA PRO A 104 -0.63 12.34 -16.69
C PRO A 104 0.39 12.81 -15.65
N TRP A 105 1.48 12.05 -15.47
CA TRP A 105 2.50 12.32 -14.46
C TRP A 105 3.12 13.71 -14.61
N ASN A 106 3.43 14.14 -15.84
CA ASN A 106 4.02 15.46 -16.08
C ASN A 106 3.15 16.61 -15.55
N ARG A 107 1.81 16.48 -15.63
CA ARG A 107 0.88 17.48 -15.08
C ARG A 107 0.87 17.46 -13.56
N VAL A 108 0.90 16.27 -12.95
CA VAL A 108 0.96 16.11 -11.50
C VAL A 108 2.28 16.64 -10.94
N TYR A 109 3.39 16.34 -11.62
CA TYR A 109 4.72 16.82 -11.24
C TYR A 109 4.82 18.35 -11.37
N GLN A 110 4.27 18.92 -12.46
CA GLN A 110 4.18 20.37 -12.62
C GLN A 110 3.38 21.02 -11.48
N GLU A 111 2.25 20.42 -11.08
CA GLU A 111 1.45 20.87 -9.94
C GLU A 111 2.28 20.88 -8.65
N ILE A 112 3.11 19.86 -8.40
CA ILE A 112 4.03 19.84 -7.25
C ILE A 112 5.07 20.97 -7.35
N CYS A 113 5.70 21.13 -8.51
CA CYS A 113 6.73 22.16 -8.71
C CYS A 113 6.21 23.59 -8.58
N GLN A 114 4.92 23.85 -8.83
CA GLN A 114 4.31 25.17 -8.61
C GLN A 114 4.33 25.59 -7.14
N HIS A 115 4.29 24.64 -6.20
CA HIS A 115 4.28 24.91 -4.76
C HIS A 115 5.62 24.60 -4.07
N VAL A 116 6.67 24.30 -4.84
CA VAL A 116 8.01 23.94 -4.35
C VAL A 116 9.05 24.87 -4.96
N SER A 117 9.69 25.70 -4.13
CA SER A 117 10.85 26.49 -4.55
C SER A 117 12.11 25.64 -4.56
N LEU A 118 12.77 25.57 -5.72
CA LEU A 118 14.05 24.86 -5.89
C LEU A 118 15.22 25.53 -5.15
N ASN A 119 15.06 26.80 -4.76
CA ASN A 119 16.06 27.56 -4.02
C ASN A 119 16.08 27.24 -2.52
N SER A 120 15.05 26.58 -2.01
CA SER A 120 14.99 26.14 -0.62
C SER A 120 15.41 24.69 -0.50
N VAL A 121 16.51 24.43 0.23
CA VAL A 121 16.99 23.06 0.54
C VAL A 121 15.89 22.21 1.16
N VAL A 122 15.10 22.85 2.02
CA VAL A 122 14.00 22.24 2.77
C VAL A 122 12.86 21.85 1.83
N GLN A 123 12.46 22.74 0.92
CA GLN A 123 11.40 22.41 -0.05
C GLN A 123 11.90 21.45 -1.14
N LYS A 124 13.16 21.55 -1.56
CA LYS A 124 13.80 20.59 -2.50
C LYS A 124 13.81 19.17 -1.94
N HIS A 125 13.97 18.99 -0.62
CA HIS A 125 13.88 17.68 0.03
C HIS A 125 12.51 17.00 -0.17
N LEU A 126 11.44 17.76 -0.40
CA LEU A 126 10.14 17.19 -0.78
C LEU A 126 10.23 16.40 -2.09
N LEU A 127 10.98 16.91 -3.07
CA LEU A 127 11.15 16.24 -4.37
C LEU A 127 11.89 14.91 -4.21
N THR A 128 12.84 14.83 -3.27
CA THR A 128 13.49 13.56 -2.90
C THR A 128 12.49 12.54 -2.37
N HIS A 129 11.47 12.97 -1.61
CA HIS A 129 10.40 12.07 -1.17
C HIS A 129 9.50 11.65 -2.33
N VAL A 130 9.16 12.56 -3.23
CA VAL A 130 8.37 12.24 -4.43
C VAL A 130 9.08 11.18 -5.28
N ASP A 131 10.38 11.35 -5.52
CA ASP A 131 11.21 10.40 -6.29
C ASP A 131 11.27 9.01 -5.64
N ARG A 132 11.24 8.95 -4.30
CA ARG A 132 11.16 7.68 -3.55
C ARG A 132 9.77 7.06 -3.51
N MET A 133 8.71 7.85 -3.66
CA MET A 133 7.32 7.39 -3.58
C MET A 133 6.76 6.95 -4.93
N VAL A 134 7.24 7.53 -6.02
CA VAL A 134 6.74 7.29 -7.38
C VAL A 134 7.85 6.69 -8.21
N ALA A 135 7.68 5.43 -8.61
CA ALA A 135 8.57 4.80 -9.56
C ALA A 135 8.34 5.38 -10.97
N ILE A 136 9.29 6.19 -11.46
CA ILE A 136 9.18 6.86 -12.77
C ILE A 136 9.74 5.98 -13.90
N ARG A 137 10.93 5.40 -13.68
CA ARG A 137 11.62 4.51 -14.63
C ARG A 137 11.16 3.08 -14.42
N VAL A 138 9.99 2.78 -14.97
CA VAL A 138 9.36 1.45 -14.84
C VAL A 138 9.49 0.72 -16.16
N GLU A 139 9.97 -0.50 -16.10
CA GLU A 139 10.08 -1.39 -17.26
C GLU A 139 9.24 -2.64 -17.04
N VAL A 140 8.81 -3.24 -18.14
CA VAL A 140 8.11 -4.53 -18.13
C VAL A 140 9.17 -5.59 -18.41
N SER A 141 9.48 -6.43 -17.41
CA SER A 141 10.36 -7.59 -17.60
C SER A 141 9.73 -8.59 -18.58
N GLU A 142 10.54 -9.50 -19.14
CA GLU A 142 10.08 -10.59 -20.01
C GLU A 142 8.97 -11.43 -19.35
N ASP A 143 9.03 -11.59 -18.03
CA ASP A 143 8.01 -12.30 -17.22
C ASP A 143 6.73 -11.49 -16.95
N GLY A 144 6.59 -10.29 -17.53
CA GLY A 144 5.46 -9.38 -17.31
C GLY A 144 5.47 -8.67 -15.94
N VAL A 145 6.53 -8.84 -15.15
CA VAL A 145 6.70 -8.15 -13.86
C VAL A 145 7.13 -6.70 -14.11
N LEU A 146 6.41 -5.76 -13.48
CA LEU A 146 6.82 -4.35 -13.49
C LEU A 146 7.97 -4.14 -12.49
N ALA A 147 9.12 -3.75 -13.02
CA ALA A 147 10.30 -3.45 -12.23
C ALA A 147 10.68 -1.96 -12.39
N TRP A 148 11.34 -1.40 -11.39
CA TRP A 148 11.83 -0.03 -11.40
C TRP A 148 13.25 0.04 -10.86
N GLY A 149 14.07 0.94 -11.41
CA GLY A 149 15.46 1.07 -10.99
C GLY A 149 16.17 2.28 -11.58
N PRO A 150 17.32 2.69 -11.02
CA PRO A 150 18.14 3.73 -11.61
C PRO A 150 18.80 3.29 -12.92
N ASP A 151 19.07 1.99 -13.07
CA ASP A 151 19.70 1.35 -14.23
C ASP A 151 19.16 -0.09 -14.44
N GLU A 152 19.54 -0.72 -15.57
CA GLU A 152 19.18 -2.10 -15.93
C GLU A 152 19.75 -3.15 -14.96
N ARG A 153 20.82 -2.84 -14.22
CA ARG A 153 21.49 -3.79 -13.32
C ARG A 153 20.86 -3.82 -11.93
N ARG A 154 20.09 -2.81 -11.55
CA ARG A 154 19.46 -2.67 -10.22
C ARG A 154 17.99 -2.37 -10.35
N GLN A 155 17.25 -3.36 -10.85
CA GLN A 155 15.81 -3.32 -10.92
C GLN A 155 15.18 -3.95 -9.68
N TYR A 156 14.13 -3.32 -9.16
CA TYR A 156 13.35 -3.78 -8.03
C TYR A 156 11.90 -3.99 -8.45
N PRO A 157 11.24 -5.10 -8.07
CA PRO A 157 9.83 -5.29 -8.36
C PRO A 157 8.99 -4.25 -7.63
N LEU A 158 7.95 -3.72 -8.28
CA LEU A 158 6.97 -2.84 -7.64
C LEU A 158 6.25 -3.57 -6.51
N ARG A 159 6.06 -2.89 -5.37
CA ARG A 159 5.38 -3.48 -4.22
C ARG A 159 3.88 -3.12 -4.22
N PRO A 160 3.03 -4.01 -3.67
CA PRO A 160 1.61 -3.75 -3.44
C PRO A 160 1.33 -2.37 -2.82
N GLY A 161 0.73 -1.47 -3.59
CA GLY A 161 0.32 -0.14 -3.16
C GLY A 161 1.29 1.00 -3.48
N ASP A 162 2.43 0.73 -4.10
CA ASP A 162 3.37 1.74 -4.60
C ASP A 162 2.73 2.56 -5.74
N PHE A 163 3.21 3.79 -5.93
CA PHE A 163 2.85 4.61 -7.09
C PHE A 163 3.89 4.43 -8.19
N TYR A 164 3.43 4.39 -9.43
CA TYR A 164 4.32 4.22 -10.56
C TYR A 164 3.79 4.95 -11.80
N VAL A 165 4.69 5.37 -12.67
CA VAL A 165 4.33 5.95 -13.96
C VAL A 165 4.26 4.82 -14.98
N CYS A 166 3.13 4.69 -15.66
CA CYS A 166 2.96 3.64 -16.66
C CYS A 166 3.88 3.92 -17.86
N PRO A 167 4.83 3.03 -18.21
CA PRO A 167 5.85 3.32 -19.22
C PRO A 167 5.26 3.62 -20.60
N ARG A 168 4.12 2.99 -20.93
CA ARG A 168 3.46 3.18 -22.24
C ARG A 168 2.65 4.47 -22.36
N THR A 169 2.14 4.99 -21.24
CA THR A 169 1.12 6.07 -21.27
C THR A 169 1.54 7.33 -20.51
N GLY A 170 2.58 7.26 -19.68
CA GLY A 170 2.98 8.37 -18.80
C GLY A 170 1.96 8.72 -17.71
N ILE A 171 0.95 7.87 -17.50
CA ILE A 171 -0.11 8.11 -16.50
C ILE A 171 0.36 7.61 -15.13
N LEU A 172 0.09 8.40 -14.09
CA LEU A 172 0.31 8.00 -12.70
C LEU A 172 -0.69 6.89 -12.32
N LYS A 173 -0.16 5.72 -12.00
CA LYS A 173 -0.94 4.56 -11.55
C LYS A 173 -0.52 4.16 -10.14
N ARG A 174 -1.40 3.41 -9.49
CA ARG A 174 -1.11 2.75 -8.22
C ARG A 174 -1.01 1.27 -8.46
N PHE A 175 0.11 0.66 -8.07
CA PHE A 175 0.29 -0.77 -8.14
C PHE A 175 -0.75 -1.41 -7.21
N PRO A 176 -1.57 -2.36 -7.72
CA PRO A 176 -2.66 -2.91 -6.95
C PRO A 176 -2.09 -3.50 -5.66
N ARG A 177 -2.66 -3.07 -4.53
CA ARG A 177 -2.50 -3.89 -3.33
C ARG A 177 -3.15 -5.22 -3.67
N GLN A 178 -2.41 -6.32 -3.54
CA GLN A 178 -3.06 -7.59 -3.29
C GLN A 178 -3.97 -7.31 -2.09
N ARG A 179 -5.28 -7.14 -2.31
CA ARG A 179 -6.24 -7.22 -1.22
C ARG A 179 -5.90 -8.56 -0.58
N GLY A 180 -5.79 -8.58 0.74
CA GLY A 180 -5.48 -9.79 1.51
C GLY A 180 -6.61 -10.81 1.38
N GLU A 181 -6.86 -11.27 0.17
CA GLU A 181 -7.68 -12.39 -0.19
C GLU A 181 -7.03 -13.64 0.42
N THR A 182 -5.70 -13.74 0.43
CA THR A 182 -4.98 -14.94 0.85
C THR A 182 -4.93 -15.21 2.37
N LEU A 183 -5.15 -14.23 3.25
CA LEU A 183 -4.96 -14.44 4.71
C LEU A 183 -6.25 -14.77 5.49
N LEU A 184 -7.42 -14.73 4.84
CA LEU A 184 -8.71 -15.07 5.46
C LEU A 184 -9.47 -16.19 4.73
N GLN A 185 -8.85 -16.82 3.73
CA GLN A 185 -9.55 -17.64 2.74
C GLN A 185 -9.94 -19.05 3.19
N GLU A 186 -9.53 -19.46 4.39
CA GLU A 186 -9.81 -20.79 4.94
C GLU A 186 -10.12 -20.66 6.43
N ILE A 187 -11.34 -21.02 6.81
CA ILE A 187 -11.78 -21.06 8.21
C ILE A 187 -12.04 -22.52 8.58
N ASP A 188 -11.66 -22.91 9.80
CA ASP A 188 -11.84 -24.27 10.34
C ASP A 188 -11.03 -25.35 9.61
N ARG A 189 -9.83 -25.02 9.12
CA ARG A 189 -8.93 -25.97 8.45
C ARG A 189 -8.69 -27.22 9.31
N GLY A 190 -8.78 -28.41 8.69
CA GLY A 190 -8.73 -29.71 9.36
C GLY A 190 -10.06 -30.19 9.96
N GLN A 191 -11.09 -29.35 10.01
CA GLN A 191 -12.43 -29.77 10.44
C GLN A 191 -13.25 -30.31 9.27
N THR A 192 -14.30 -31.07 9.59
CA THR A 192 -15.27 -31.63 8.63
C THR A 192 -16.17 -30.57 8.01
N LYS A 193 -16.26 -29.37 8.59
CA LYS A 193 -16.98 -28.23 8.04
C LYS A 193 -16.00 -27.08 7.83
N GLN A 194 -15.85 -26.62 6.60
CA GLN A 194 -14.92 -25.54 6.24
C GLN A 194 -15.63 -24.45 5.46
N TYR A 195 -15.12 -23.22 5.54
CA TYR A 195 -15.60 -22.10 4.71
C TYR A 195 -14.47 -21.62 3.82
N ARG A 196 -14.75 -21.48 2.52
CA ARG A 196 -13.80 -21.00 1.52
C ARG A 196 -14.39 -19.91 0.65
N LEU A 197 -13.55 -18.95 0.26
CA LEU A 197 -13.92 -17.92 -0.69
C LEU A 197 -13.42 -18.33 -2.09
N ARG A 198 -14.31 -18.36 -3.06
CA ARG A 198 -13.99 -18.62 -4.47
C ARG A 198 -14.82 -17.68 -5.34
N ASP A 199 -14.17 -17.00 -6.28
CA ASP A 199 -14.80 -16.06 -7.22
C ASP A 199 -15.66 -14.97 -6.53
N GLY A 200 -15.21 -14.49 -5.37
CA GLY A 200 -15.92 -13.47 -4.59
C GLY A 200 -17.12 -13.96 -3.80
N GLN A 201 -17.42 -15.27 -3.83
CA GLN A 201 -18.52 -15.89 -3.10
C GLN A 201 -18.01 -16.86 -2.03
N TRP A 202 -18.63 -16.83 -0.85
CA TRP A 202 -18.33 -17.76 0.22
C TRP A 202 -19.05 -19.09 -0.01
N TRP A 203 -18.33 -20.18 0.19
CA TRP A 203 -18.81 -21.55 0.09
C TRP A 203 -18.65 -22.29 1.41
N GLU A 204 -19.66 -23.05 1.78
CA GLU A 204 -19.62 -24.02 2.86
C GLU A 204 -19.25 -25.36 2.26
N LEU A 205 -18.17 -25.95 2.76
CA LEU A 205 -17.69 -27.27 2.41
C LEU A 205 -18.00 -28.24 3.54
N ARG A 206 -18.58 -29.40 3.17
CA ARG A 206 -18.59 -30.57 4.05
C ARG A 206 -17.56 -31.56 3.56
N LEU A 207 -16.63 -31.87 4.44
CA LEU A 207 -15.51 -32.75 4.21
C LEU A 207 -15.68 -34.04 5.01
N GLN A 208 -15.19 -35.14 4.44
CA GLN A 208 -15.09 -36.44 5.11
C GLN A 208 -13.67 -37.00 4.99
N LYS A 209 -13.31 -37.94 5.87
CA LYS A 209 -12.06 -38.68 5.74
C LYS A 209 -12.00 -39.39 4.38
N ARG A 210 -10.82 -39.42 3.78
CA ARG A 210 -10.61 -40.15 2.52
C ARG A 210 -11.15 -41.57 2.63
N PRO A 211 -12.10 -41.99 1.77
CA PRO A 211 -12.63 -43.35 1.80
C PRO A 211 -11.57 -44.34 1.31
N ALA A 212 -11.62 -45.57 1.84
CA ALA A 212 -10.68 -46.64 1.45
C ALA A 212 -10.87 -47.08 0.00
N SER A 213 -12.12 -47.16 -0.47
CA SER A 213 -12.43 -47.29 -1.89
C SER A 213 -12.52 -45.90 -2.52
N SER A 214 -11.63 -45.66 -3.47
CA SER A 214 -11.56 -44.42 -4.27
C SER A 214 -12.06 -44.63 -5.70
N GLU A 215 -12.62 -45.81 -5.99
CA GLU A 215 -13.19 -46.12 -7.29
C GLU A 215 -14.41 -45.24 -7.55
N ASP A 216 -14.29 -44.41 -8.58
CA ASP A 216 -15.31 -43.51 -9.12
C ASP A 216 -15.77 -42.35 -8.23
N ARG A 217 -15.00 -42.02 -7.20
CA ARG A 217 -15.28 -40.86 -6.33
C ARG A 217 -14.51 -39.62 -6.76
N TYR A 218 -15.14 -38.47 -6.61
CA TYR A 218 -14.58 -37.15 -6.92
C TYR A 218 -14.49 -36.30 -5.67
N ASP A 219 -13.49 -35.42 -5.64
CA ASP A 219 -13.51 -34.27 -4.76
C ASP A 219 -14.31 -33.15 -5.44
N LEU A 220 -15.47 -32.78 -4.86
CA LEU A 220 -16.39 -31.82 -5.48
C LEU A 220 -15.88 -30.39 -5.50
N TRP A 221 -14.87 -30.06 -4.68
CA TRP A 221 -14.33 -28.71 -4.62
C TRP A 221 -13.14 -28.53 -5.57
N LEU A 222 -12.27 -29.54 -5.64
CA LEU A 222 -11.14 -29.60 -6.57
C LEU A 222 -11.56 -30.02 -7.99
N GLY A 223 -12.72 -30.67 -8.13
CA GLY A 223 -13.24 -31.16 -9.41
C GLY A 223 -12.38 -32.27 -10.00
N ARG A 224 -11.74 -33.09 -9.16
CA ARG A 224 -10.80 -34.14 -9.58
C ARG A 224 -11.18 -35.50 -8.99
N PRO A 225 -10.94 -36.60 -9.72
CA PRO A 225 -11.16 -37.94 -9.18
C PRO A 225 -10.17 -38.24 -8.05
N LEU A 226 -10.64 -38.92 -7.00
CA LEU A 226 -9.83 -39.23 -5.81
C LEU A 226 -8.64 -40.14 -6.13
N LYS A 227 -8.72 -40.97 -7.19
CA LYS A 227 -7.60 -41.79 -7.68
C LYS A 227 -6.38 -40.97 -8.08
N GLN A 228 -6.59 -39.73 -8.55
CA GLN A 228 -5.54 -38.83 -9.01
C GLN A 228 -5.01 -37.90 -7.91
N LEU A 229 -5.62 -37.92 -6.73
CA LEU A 229 -5.25 -37.05 -5.61
C LEU A 229 -4.41 -37.81 -4.59
N THR A 230 -3.25 -37.26 -4.25
CA THR A 230 -2.40 -37.79 -3.17
C THR A 230 -2.84 -37.25 -1.82
N ASP A 231 -2.56 -37.97 -0.73
CA ASP A 231 -2.86 -37.51 0.63
C ASP A 231 -2.15 -36.20 0.98
N HIS A 232 -0.97 -35.97 0.41
CA HIS A 232 -0.27 -34.69 0.52
C HIS A 232 -1.05 -33.55 -0.14
N GLN A 233 -1.63 -33.76 -1.32
CA GLN A 233 -2.46 -32.76 -1.99
C GLN A 233 -3.75 -32.47 -1.20
N LEU A 234 -4.39 -33.50 -0.64
CA LEU A 234 -5.56 -33.34 0.22
C LEU A 234 -5.23 -32.61 1.53
N THR A 235 -4.08 -32.91 2.13
CA THR A 235 -3.61 -32.25 3.35
C THR A 235 -3.19 -30.80 3.08
N ALA A 236 -2.57 -30.54 1.94
CA ALA A 236 -2.26 -29.19 1.50
C ALA A 236 -3.53 -28.36 1.26
N ALA A 237 -4.56 -28.97 0.65
CA ALA A 237 -5.85 -28.34 0.43
C ALA A 237 -6.61 -28.15 1.73
N TYR A 238 -6.95 -29.22 2.47
CA TYR A 238 -7.91 -29.19 3.58
C TYR A 238 -7.31 -29.21 4.98
N GLY A 239 -5.99 -29.35 5.10
CA GLY A 239 -5.27 -29.48 6.38
C GLY A 239 -5.19 -30.91 6.94
N ALA A 240 -5.84 -31.88 6.29
CA ALA A 240 -5.78 -33.30 6.62
C ALA A 240 -6.16 -34.12 5.37
N ALA A 241 -6.02 -35.45 5.41
CA ALA A 241 -6.47 -36.37 4.36
C ALA A 241 -8.01 -36.46 4.29
N LEU A 242 -8.64 -35.33 3.96
CA LEU A 242 -10.07 -35.11 3.83
C LEU A 242 -10.44 -34.91 2.37
N THR A 243 -11.70 -35.16 2.03
CA THR A 243 -12.26 -35.03 0.68
C THR A 243 -13.57 -34.26 0.74
N ALA A 244 -13.83 -33.37 -0.22
CA ALA A 244 -15.04 -32.57 -0.27
C ALA A 244 -16.23 -33.36 -0.85
N VAL A 245 -17.25 -33.54 -0.02
CA VAL A 245 -18.48 -34.32 -0.34
C VAL A 245 -19.63 -33.43 -0.77
N SER A 246 -19.63 -32.18 -0.32
CA SER A 246 -20.62 -31.19 -0.74
C SER A 246 -20.02 -29.80 -0.66
N SER A 247 -20.42 -28.96 -1.60
CA SER A 247 -20.15 -27.54 -1.61
C SER A 247 -21.47 -26.80 -1.84
N ARG A 248 -21.74 -25.79 -1.03
CA ARG A 248 -22.89 -24.90 -1.24
C ARG A 248 -22.48 -23.43 -1.08
N PRO A 249 -23.03 -22.51 -1.88
CA PRO A 249 -22.79 -21.10 -1.66
C PRO A 249 -23.49 -20.63 -0.37
N LEU A 250 -22.89 -19.68 0.34
CA LEU A 250 -23.52 -19.00 1.48
C LEU A 250 -24.41 -17.87 0.97
N SER A 251 -25.54 -17.70 1.65
CA SER A 251 -26.39 -16.51 1.49
C SER A 251 -25.72 -15.26 2.08
N PRO A 252 -26.12 -14.04 1.64
CA PRO A 252 -25.59 -12.80 2.19
C PRO A 252 -25.79 -12.63 3.70
N ARG A 253 -26.78 -13.30 4.29
CA ARG A 253 -27.00 -13.31 5.75
C ARG A 253 -25.96 -14.19 6.44
N GLU A 254 -25.78 -15.43 5.97
CA GLU A 254 -24.78 -16.36 6.50
C GLU A 254 -23.36 -15.80 6.35
N THR A 255 -23.05 -15.14 5.23
CA THR A 255 -21.75 -14.46 5.04
C THR A 255 -21.51 -13.37 6.08
N ARG A 256 -22.54 -12.58 6.43
CA ARG A 256 -22.44 -11.56 7.47
C ARG A 256 -22.22 -12.18 8.85
N GLU A 257 -22.90 -13.27 9.15
CA GLU A 257 -22.72 -14.02 10.40
C GLU A 257 -21.31 -14.62 10.50
N LEU A 258 -20.81 -15.20 9.40
CA LEU A 258 -19.44 -15.70 9.29
C LEU A 258 -18.42 -14.60 9.56
N HIS A 259 -18.56 -13.44 8.92
CA HIS A 259 -17.68 -12.28 9.17
C HIS A 259 -17.72 -11.80 10.63
N ARG A 260 -18.89 -11.81 11.29
CA ARG A 260 -18.99 -11.49 12.73
C ARG A 260 -18.22 -12.50 13.57
N ARG A 261 -18.32 -13.79 13.23
CA ARG A 261 -17.60 -14.88 13.92
C ARG A 261 -16.09 -14.71 13.81
N ILE A 262 -15.57 -14.49 12.60
CA ILE A 262 -14.15 -14.26 12.33
C ILE A 262 -13.62 -13.08 13.15
N ARG A 263 -14.34 -11.95 13.16
CA ARG A 263 -13.93 -10.76 13.93
C ARG A 263 -13.84 -11.08 15.43
N LYS A 264 -14.82 -11.80 15.97
CA LYS A 264 -14.86 -12.19 17.38
C LYS A 264 -13.70 -13.14 17.75
N GLU A 265 -13.38 -14.10 16.89
CA GLU A 265 -12.25 -15.02 17.08
C GLU A 265 -10.90 -14.30 16.97
N GLY A 266 -10.73 -13.42 15.97
CA GLY A 266 -9.53 -12.59 15.81
C GLY A 266 -9.28 -11.66 17.01
N LEU A 267 -10.34 -11.05 17.56
CA LEU A 267 -10.28 -10.24 18.78
C LEU A 267 -9.83 -11.07 19.99
N ARG A 268 -10.33 -12.31 20.13
CA ARG A 268 -9.93 -13.22 21.22
C ARG A 268 -8.46 -13.65 21.11
N GLN A 269 -7.97 -13.93 19.89
CA GLN A 269 -6.57 -14.28 19.67
C GLN A 269 -5.63 -13.09 19.92
N ALA A 270 -6.03 -11.87 19.53
CA ALA A 270 -5.28 -10.65 19.82
C ALA A 270 -5.18 -10.38 21.33
N GLN A 271 -6.28 -10.54 22.08
CA GLN A 271 -6.29 -10.38 23.54
C GLN A 271 -5.41 -11.40 24.28
N ARG A 272 -5.29 -12.64 23.76
CA ARG A 272 -4.40 -13.67 24.31
C ARG A 272 -2.91 -13.37 24.09
N LYS A 273 -2.56 -12.72 22.97
CA LYS A 273 -1.17 -12.33 22.67
C LYS A 273 -0.68 -11.14 23.50
N VAL A 274 -1.57 -10.25 23.94
CA VAL A 274 -1.24 -9.08 24.78
C VAL A 274 -1.02 -9.46 26.26
N LYS A 275 -1.47 -10.64 26.68
CA LYS A 275 -1.31 -11.16 28.06
C LYS A 275 -0.11 -12.10 28.25
N ARG A 276 0.71 -12.31 27.22
CA ARG A 276 1.98 -13.05 27.29
C ARG A 276 3.13 -12.08 27.09
#